data_AF-A0A3D2IDV2-F1
#
_entry.id   AF-A0A3D2IDV2-F1
#
_cell.length_a   1.000
_cell.length_b   1.000
_cell.length_c   1.000
_cell.angle_alpha   90.00
_cell.angle_beta   90.00
_cell.angle_gamma   90.00
#
_symmetry.space_group_name_H-M   'P 1'
#
loop_
_entity.id
_entity.type
_entity.pdbx_description
1 polymer ?
#
loop_
_entity_poly.entity_id
_entity_poly.type
_entity_poly.pdbx_seq_one_letter_code
_entity_poly.pdbx_strand_id
1 'polypeptide(L)'
;NDFLIYDELSHACIVDGKQLSMADKSVFKHNDIESFKKQLFRAASKKKDNSSILVITEGVFGMTGDLGILNEIIELKKEVPFRLLVDDAHGFGTLGNDGSGTGTHLGCQDGIDIYFGTFAKAVALIGAFVSSEPRVIEFLKANV
;
A
#
# COMPACT_ATOMS: atom_id res chain seq x y z
N ASN A 1 9.40 -14.70 10.23
CA ASN A 1 9.03 -13.30 10.45
C ASN A 1 8.08 -12.89 9.36
N ASP A 2 7.16 -11.97 9.64
CA ASP A 2 6.43 -11.26 8.59
C ASP A 2 7.39 -10.41 7.77
N PHE A 3 6.97 -10.05 6.56
CA PHE A 3 7.75 -9.23 5.63
C PHE A 3 7.01 -7.96 5.29
N LEU A 4 7.75 -6.86 5.25
CA LEU A 4 7.26 -5.55 4.83
C LEU A 4 8.06 -5.10 3.61
N ILE A 5 7.37 -4.95 2.48
CA ILE A 5 7.92 -4.47 1.21
C ILE A 5 7.34 -3.08 0.94
N TYR A 6 8.17 -2.08 0.63
CA TYR A 6 7.70 -0.71 0.39
C TYR A 6 8.47 -0.03 -0.74
N ASP A 7 7.83 0.94 -1.39
CA ASP A 7 8.42 1.75 -2.46
C ASP A 7 9.48 2.71 -1.88
N GLU A 8 10.60 2.92 -2.58
CA GLU A 8 11.68 3.79 -2.10
C GLU A 8 11.29 5.26 -1.90
N LEU A 9 10.27 5.74 -2.62
CA LEU A 9 9.74 7.10 -2.47
C LEU A 9 8.52 7.20 -1.55
N SER A 10 8.22 6.14 -0.79
CA SER A 10 7.12 6.15 0.19
C SER A 10 7.24 7.33 1.16
N HIS A 11 6.10 7.96 1.46
CA HIS A 11 5.97 9.10 2.35
C HIS A 11 6.60 8.87 3.73
N ALA A 12 7.09 9.93 4.36
CA ALA A 12 7.82 9.86 5.62
C ALA A 12 7.07 9.11 6.73
N CYS A 13 5.74 9.21 6.81
CA CYS A 13 4.95 8.47 7.80
C CYS A 13 5.03 6.94 7.61
N ILE A 14 5.12 6.46 6.36
CA ILE A 14 5.34 5.03 6.06
C ILE A 14 6.75 4.64 6.49
N VAL A 15 7.72 5.52 6.26
CA VAL A 15 9.11 5.33 6.69
C VAL A 15 9.21 5.22 8.21
N ASP A 16 8.50 6.04 8.95
CA ASP A 16 8.45 5.98 10.42
C ASP A 16 7.73 4.70 10.89
N GLY A 17 6.57 4.40 10.31
CA GLY A 17 5.79 3.20 10.63
C GLY A 17 6.58 1.90 10.42
N LYS A 18 7.33 1.79 9.31
CA LYS A 18 8.19 0.61 9.09
C LYS A 18 9.29 0.49 10.13
N GLN A 19 9.80 1.58 10.72
CA GLN A 19 10.85 1.48 11.75
C GLN A 19 10.32 0.81 13.01
N LEU A 20 9.06 1.08 13.37
CA LEU A 20 8.38 0.48 14.52
C LEU A 20 8.02 -1.00 14.30
N SER A 21 7.92 -1.44 13.04
CA SER A 21 7.62 -2.84 12.72
C SER A 21 8.76 -3.79 13.05
N MET A 22 8.43 -4.97 13.59
CA MET A 22 9.36 -6.09 13.81
C MET A 22 9.52 -7.00 12.57
N ALA A 23 8.80 -6.69 11.47
CA ALA A 23 8.90 -7.46 10.23
C ALA A 23 10.28 -7.30 9.57
N ASP A 24 10.64 -8.30 8.75
CA ASP A 24 11.78 -8.18 7.86
C ASP A 24 11.44 -7.19 6.74
N LYS A 25 12.26 -6.13 6.60
CA LYS A 25 11.96 -4.98 5.72
C LYS A 25 12.76 -5.08 4.43
N SER A 26 12.12 -4.81 3.29
CA SER A 26 12.78 -4.65 2.00
C SER A 26 12.18 -3.50 1.22
N VAL A 27 13.02 -2.82 0.45
CA VAL A 27 12.62 -1.71 -0.42
C VAL A 27 12.70 -2.15 -1.87
N PHE A 28 11.74 -1.74 -2.69
CA PHE A 28 11.85 -1.82 -4.15
C PHE A 28 12.01 -0.42 -4.73
N LYS A 29 12.62 -0.36 -5.91
CA LYS A 29 12.87 0.91 -6.60
C LYS A 29 11.55 1.51 -7.07
N HIS A 30 11.49 2.82 -7.09
CA HIS A 30 10.26 3.55 -7.35
C HIS A 30 9.66 3.14 -8.70
N ASN A 31 8.40 2.69 -8.66
CA ASN A 31 7.65 2.27 -9.84
C ASN A 31 8.38 1.23 -10.73
N ASP A 32 9.27 0.42 -10.15
CA ASP A 32 10.03 -0.62 -10.85
C ASP A 32 9.49 -2.01 -10.49
N ILE A 33 8.71 -2.57 -11.41
CA ILE A 33 8.08 -3.89 -11.26
C ILE A 33 9.09 -5.03 -11.12
N GLU A 34 10.26 -4.94 -11.76
CA GLU A 34 11.28 -5.99 -11.70
C GLU A 34 12.01 -5.95 -10.36
N SER A 35 12.27 -4.74 -9.83
CA SER A 35 12.76 -4.56 -8.47
C SER A 35 11.76 -5.09 -7.44
N PHE A 36 10.47 -4.81 -7.62
CA PHE A 36 9.40 -5.33 -6.75
C PHE A 36 9.34 -6.86 -6.78
N LYS A 37 9.26 -7.49 -7.96
CA LYS A 37 9.29 -8.95 -8.13
C LYS A 37 10.46 -9.59 -7.40
N LYS A 38 11.66 -9.01 -7.55
CA LYS A 38 12.87 -9.51 -6.89
C LYS A 38 12.72 -9.53 -5.36
N GLN A 39 12.17 -8.46 -4.76
CA GLN A 39 11.94 -8.44 -3.32
C GLN A 39 10.81 -9.39 -2.90
N LEU A 40 9.73 -9.45 -3.68
CA LEU A 40 8.57 -10.30 -3.42
C LEU A 40 8.96 -11.78 -3.40
N PHE A 41 9.65 -12.28 -4.42
CA PHE A 41 10.11 -13.68 -4.47
C PHE A 41 11.16 -13.99 -3.39
N ARG A 42 12.02 -13.01 -3.05
CA ARG A 42 12.97 -13.16 -1.94
C ARG A 42 12.26 -13.27 -0.58
N ALA A 43 11.20 -12.49 -0.36
CA ALA A 43 10.37 -12.61 0.84
C ALA A 43 9.63 -13.96 0.84
N ALA A 44 9.00 -14.34 -0.27
CA ALA A 44 8.27 -15.59 -0.42
C ALA A 44 9.13 -16.83 -0.12
N SER A 45 10.37 -16.87 -0.65
CA SER A 45 11.32 -17.97 -0.40
C SER A 45 11.80 -18.09 1.06
N LYS A 46 11.67 -17.03 1.87
CA LYS A 46 12.04 -17.02 3.30
C LYS A 46 10.85 -17.13 4.23
N LYS A 47 9.64 -16.99 3.69
CA LYS A 47 8.38 -17.03 4.41
C LYS A 47 8.16 -18.42 5.02
N LYS A 48 7.78 -18.45 6.29
CA LYS A 48 7.26 -19.65 6.98
C LYS A 48 5.74 -19.68 6.90
N ASP A 49 5.13 -20.84 7.12
CA ASP A 49 3.67 -21.01 6.99
C ASP A 49 2.84 -19.98 7.78
N ASN A 50 3.29 -19.61 8.99
CA ASN A 50 2.64 -18.63 9.85
C ASN A 50 3.19 -17.19 9.70
N SER A 51 3.72 -16.83 8.54
CA SER A 51 4.12 -15.45 8.25
C SER A 51 3.33 -14.88 7.09
N SER A 52 3.37 -13.56 6.95
CA SER A 52 2.64 -12.80 5.95
C SER A 52 3.56 -11.79 5.26
N ILE A 53 3.14 -11.32 4.09
CA ILE A 53 3.82 -10.26 3.35
C ILE A 53 2.85 -9.10 3.23
N LEU A 54 3.27 -7.92 3.70
CA LEU A 54 2.60 -6.66 3.48
C LEU A 54 3.42 -5.82 2.49
N VAL A 55 2.77 -5.38 1.43
CA VAL A 55 3.31 -4.47 0.43
C VAL A 55 2.67 -3.11 0.63
N ILE A 56 3.47 -2.04 0.66
CA ILE A 56 3.02 -0.66 0.79
C ILE A 56 3.51 0.14 -0.40
N THR A 57 2.61 0.90 -1.03
CA THR A 57 2.93 1.89 -2.05
C THR A 57 1.92 3.04 -2.01
N GLU A 58 2.10 4.05 -2.85
CA GLU A 58 1.19 5.19 -2.96
C GLU A 58 0.35 5.10 -4.24
N GLY A 59 -0.88 5.61 -4.19
CA GLY A 59 -1.70 5.77 -5.38
C GLY A 59 -1.14 6.88 -6.28
N VAL A 60 -0.95 8.06 -5.69
CA VAL A 60 -0.26 9.20 -6.31
C VAL A 60 0.87 9.62 -5.40
N PHE A 61 2.11 9.65 -5.91
CA PHE A 61 3.27 10.07 -5.14
C PHE A 61 3.30 11.58 -5.01
N GLY A 62 3.20 12.09 -3.78
CA GLY A 62 2.97 13.51 -3.53
C GLY A 62 4.08 14.47 -4.01
N MET A 63 5.31 14.00 -4.14
CA MET A 63 6.46 14.82 -4.56
C MET A 63 6.66 14.87 -6.07
N THR A 64 6.41 13.75 -6.75
CA THR A 64 6.67 13.55 -8.18
C THR A 64 5.41 13.69 -9.03
N GLY A 65 4.24 13.42 -8.44
CA GLY A 65 2.93 13.52 -9.07
C GLY A 65 2.59 12.35 -10.00
N ASP A 66 3.43 11.33 -10.08
CA ASP A 66 3.19 10.13 -10.86
C ASP A 66 2.35 9.11 -10.09
N LEU A 67 1.75 8.20 -10.86
CA LEU A 67 0.86 7.15 -10.36
C LEU A 67 1.67 5.92 -9.99
N GLY A 68 1.28 5.23 -8.91
CA GLY A 68 1.80 3.91 -8.59
C GLY A 68 1.44 2.86 -9.66
N ILE A 69 2.35 1.92 -9.90
CA ILE A 69 2.16 0.73 -10.76
C ILE A 69 1.21 -0.32 -10.12
N LEU A 70 0.02 0.12 -9.69
CA LEU A 70 -0.89 -0.69 -8.87
C LEU A 70 -1.38 -1.94 -9.59
N ASN A 71 -1.72 -1.83 -10.88
CA ASN A 71 -2.18 -2.96 -11.69
C ASN A 71 -1.12 -4.06 -11.77
N GLU A 72 0.14 -3.67 -12.02
CA GLU A 72 1.27 -4.57 -12.13
C GLU A 72 1.59 -5.25 -10.79
N ILE A 73 1.51 -4.50 -9.68
CA ILE A 73 1.65 -5.06 -8.34
C ILE A 73 0.53 -6.06 -8.07
N ILE A 74 -0.73 -5.68 -8.26
CA ILE A 74 -1.91 -6.51 -7.97
C ILE A 74 -1.87 -7.82 -8.77
N GLU A 75 -1.44 -7.79 -10.03
CA GLU A 75 -1.34 -8.99 -10.87
C GLU A 75 -0.45 -10.08 -10.23
N LEU A 76 0.61 -9.69 -9.53
CA LEU A 76 1.53 -10.62 -8.85
C LEU A 76 0.90 -11.35 -7.66
N LYS A 77 -0.28 -10.94 -7.19
CA LYS A 77 -1.04 -11.70 -6.20
C LYS A 77 -1.41 -13.11 -6.68
N LYS A 78 -1.48 -13.31 -8.01
CA LYS A 78 -1.72 -14.64 -8.62
C LYS A 78 -0.54 -15.59 -8.44
N GLU A 79 0.67 -15.05 -8.25
CA GLU A 79 1.92 -15.81 -8.11
C GLU A 79 2.33 -15.97 -6.64
N VAL A 80 2.24 -14.89 -5.86
CA VAL A 80 2.62 -14.88 -4.44
C VAL A 80 1.52 -14.20 -3.64
N PRO A 81 0.96 -14.83 -2.60
CA PRO A 81 -0.04 -14.20 -1.77
C PRO A 81 0.59 -13.15 -0.85
N PHE A 82 0.15 -11.90 -0.98
CA PHE A 82 0.50 -10.78 -0.11
C PHE A 82 -0.70 -9.85 0.07
N ARG A 83 -0.64 -9.00 1.10
CA ARG A 83 -1.58 -7.87 1.28
C ARG A 83 -0.97 -6.59 0.74
N LEU A 84 -1.79 -5.75 0.12
CA LEU A 84 -1.44 -4.46 -0.44
C LEU A 84 -2.12 -3.35 0.36
N LEU A 85 -1.31 -2.47 0.92
CA LEU A 85 -1.72 -1.18 1.46
C LEU A 85 -1.38 -0.10 0.44
N VAL A 86 -2.38 0.68 0.04
CA VAL A 86 -2.19 1.87 -0.80
C VAL A 86 -2.46 3.11 0.03
N ASP A 87 -1.46 3.97 0.18
CA ASP A 87 -1.66 5.35 0.64
C ASP A 87 -2.12 6.18 -0.55
N ASP A 88 -3.40 6.52 -0.56
CA ASP A 88 -4.02 7.31 -1.62
C ASP A 88 -4.35 8.73 -1.16
N ALA A 89 -3.54 9.30 -0.27
CA ALA A 89 -3.76 10.65 0.26
C ALA A 89 -3.83 11.72 -0.85
N HIS A 90 -3.12 11.54 -1.96
CA HIS A 90 -3.13 12.46 -3.10
C HIS A 90 -4.13 12.09 -4.20
N GLY A 91 -4.59 10.84 -4.29
CA GLY A 91 -5.62 10.41 -5.25
C GLY A 91 -7.05 10.53 -4.71
N PHE A 92 -7.27 10.37 -3.41
CA PHE A 92 -8.57 10.53 -2.79
C PHE A 92 -9.09 11.96 -2.95
N GLY A 93 -10.28 12.11 -3.53
CA GLY A 93 -10.91 13.38 -3.85
C GLY A 93 -10.38 14.08 -5.11
N THR A 94 -9.39 13.50 -5.81
CA THR A 94 -8.80 14.08 -7.03
C THR A 94 -8.93 13.16 -8.25
N LEU A 95 -8.89 11.84 -8.04
CA LEU A 95 -8.95 10.81 -9.08
C LEU A 95 -10.20 9.93 -8.96
N GLY A 96 -10.54 9.28 -10.09
CA GLY A 96 -11.79 8.54 -10.25
C GLY A 96 -12.94 9.47 -10.62
N ASN A 97 -13.93 8.97 -11.35
CA ASN A 97 -15.04 9.78 -11.86
C ASN A 97 -15.85 10.48 -10.75
N ASP A 98 -15.82 9.92 -9.54
CA ASP A 98 -16.51 10.38 -8.33
C ASP A 98 -15.53 10.84 -7.22
N GLY A 99 -14.23 10.94 -7.51
CA GLY A 99 -13.21 11.28 -6.52
C GLY A 99 -12.87 10.14 -5.56
N SER A 100 -13.29 8.90 -5.86
CA SER A 100 -13.05 7.74 -4.97
C SER A 100 -11.58 7.33 -4.85
N GLY A 101 -10.70 7.75 -5.78
CA GLY A 101 -9.26 7.56 -5.66
C GLY A 101 -8.60 6.93 -6.89
N THR A 102 -7.31 6.66 -6.73
CA THR A 102 -6.44 6.05 -7.74
C THR A 102 -6.89 4.65 -8.10
N GLY A 103 -7.33 3.84 -7.13
CA GLY A 103 -7.74 2.46 -7.37
C GLY A 103 -8.92 2.35 -8.34
N THR A 104 -9.93 3.22 -8.20
CA THR A 104 -11.07 3.25 -9.13
C THR A 104 -10.71 3.91 -10.45
N HIS A 105 -9.86 4.94 -10.45
CA HIS A 105 -9.31 5.55 -11.67
C HIS A 105 -8.60 4.54 -12.56
N LEU A 106 -7.81 3.64 -11.95
CA LEU A 106 -7.06 2.58 -12.65
C LEU A 106 -7.86 1.30 -12.86
N GLY A 107 -9.10 1.20 -12.35
CA GLY A 107 -9.95 0.03 -12.45
C GLY A 107 -9.48 -1.18 -11.63
N CYS A 108 -8.72 -0.95 -10.55
CA CYS A 108 -8.03 -1.99 -9.77
C CYS A 108 -8.36 -1.96 -8.27
N GLN A 109 -9.40 -1.23 -7.87
CA GLN A 109 -9.78 -1.02 -6.45
C GLN A 109 -9.92 -2.34 -5.67
N ASP A 110 -10.50 -3.37 -6.27
CA ASP A 110 -10.71 -4.68 -5.62
C ASP A 110 -9.40 -5.42 -5.30
N GLY A 111 -8.28 -5.01 -5.92
CA GLY A 111 -6.96 -5.54 -5.61
C GLY A 111 -6.26 -4.85 -4.45
N ILE A 112 -6.83 -3.79 -3.86
CA ILE A 112 -6.28 -3.06 -2.72
C ILE A 112 -6.89 -3.59 -1.42
N ASP A 113 -6.09 -4.23 -0.56
CA ASP A 113 -6.61 -4.84 0.67
C ASP A 113 -6.80 -3.82 1.79
N ILE A 114 -5.93 -2.80 1.84
CA ILE A 114 -5.98 -1.72 2.82
C ILE A 114 -5.82 -0.40 2.06
N TYR A 115 -6.87 0.39 2.04
CA TYR A 115 -6.88 1.70 1.41
C TYR A 115 -6.76 2.77 2.48
N PHE A 116 -5.78 3.65 2.36
CA PHE A 116 -5.61 4.80 3.24
C PHE A 116 -5.90 6.10 2.47
N GLY A 117 -6.60 7.03 3.12
CA GLY A 117 -6.87 8.36 2.58
C GLY A 117 -6.85 9.42 3.66
N THR A 118 -6.66 10.68 3.26
CA THR A 118 -6.66 11.83 4.18
C THR A 118 -7.75 12.83 3.85
N PHE A 119 -8.31 13.44 4.88
CA PHE A 119 -9.21 14.60 4.73
C PHE A 119 -8.44 15.92 4.62
N ALA A 120 -7.12 15.92 4.86
CA ALA A 120 -6.30 17.12 4.93
C ALA A 120 -5.80 17.67 3.58
N LYS A 121 -6.22 17.08 2.46
CA LYS A 121 -5.84 17.50 1.10
C LYS A 121 -7.06 17.95 0.31
N ALA A 122 -7.55 17.12 -0.62
CA ALA A 122 -8.67 17.48 -1.51
C ALA A 122 -9.95 17.89 -0.74
N VAL A 123 -10.16 17.33 0.45
CA VAL A 123 -11.34 17.60 1.29
C VAL A 123 -11.17 18.85 2.18
N ALA A 124 -9.95 19.40 2.31
CA ALA A 124 -9.64 20.60 3.10
C ALA A 124 -10.15 20.57 4.57
N LEU A 125 -10.14 19.40 5.20
CA LEU A 125 -10.50 19.18 6.61
C LEU A 125 -9.29 18.61 7.39
N ILE A 126 -9.54 17.99 8.55
CA ILE A 126 -8.50 17.35 9.36
C ILE A 126 -8.86 15.87 9.54
N GLY A 127 -7.84 15.03 9.55
CA GLY A 127 -7.97 13.60 9.83
C GLY A 127 -7.64 12.72 8.63
N ALA A 128 -7.76 11.42 8.84
CA ALA A 128 -7.52 10.39 7.85
C ALA A 128 -8.41 9.18 8.14
N PHE A 129 -8.48 8.27 7.19
CA PHE A 129 -9.23 7.03 7.33
C PHE A 129 -8.48 5.86 6.71
N VAL A 130 -8.84 4.66 7.17
CA VAL A 130 -8.46 3.39 6.56
C VAL A 130 -9.74 2.66 6.19
N SER A 131 -9.79 2.14 4.97
CA SER A 131 -10.86 1.27 4.47
C SER A 131 -10.28 -0.11 4.16
N SER A 132 -10.94 -1.15 4.65
CA SER A 132 -10.54 -2.56 4.49
C SER A 132 -11.71 -3.46 4.91
N GLU A 133 -11.52 -4.77 4.90
CA GLU A 133 -12.50 -5.73 5.42
C GLU A 133 -12.81 -5.45 6.91
N PRO A 134 -14.06 -5.69 7.37
CA PRO A 134 -14.47 -5.41 8.76
C PRO A 134 -13.53 -6.01 9.82
N ARG A 135 -13.07 -7.25 9.61
CA ARG A 135 -12.15 -7.92 10.53
C ARG A 135 -10.80 -7.20 10.64
N VAL A 136 -10.30 -6.63 9.55
CA VAL A 136 -9.04 -5.85 9.56
C VAL A 136 -9.25 -4.54 10.31
N ILE A 137 -10.37 -3.85 10.07
CA ILE A 137 -10.71 -2.60 10.76
C ILE A 137 -10.90 -2.83 12.27
N GLU A 138 -11.58 -3.90 12.68
CA GLU A 138 -11.74 -4.28 14.09
C GLU A 138 -10.39 -4.57 14.75
N PHE A 139 -9.52 -5.33 14.08
CA PHE A 139 -8.18 -5.62 14.57
C PHE A 139 -7.37 -4.33 14.77
N LEU A 140 -7.38 -3.43 13.78
CA LEU A 140 -6.67 -2.15 13.88
C LEU A 140 -7.19 -1.32 15.04
N LYS A 141 -8.52 -1.15 15.17
CA LYS A 141 -9.14 -0.38 16.27
C LYS A 141 -8.79 -0.91 17.67
N ALA A 142 -8.62 -2.22 17.81
CA ALA A 142 -8.27 -2.85 19.09
C ALA A 142 -6.77 -2.73 19.46
N ASN A 143 -5.91 -2.31 18.52
CA ASN A 143 -4.46 -2.29 18.67
C ASN A 143 -3.84 -0.93 18.29
N VAL A 144 -4.61 0.16 18.42
CA VAL A 144 -4.11 1.55 18.34
C VAL A 144 -3.65 2.04 19.70
#